data_AF-A0A3L7SBV2-F1
#
_entry.id   AF-A0A3L7SBV2-F1
#
_cell.length_a   1.000
_cell.length_b   1.000
_cell.length_c   1.000
_cell.angle_alpha   90.00
_cell.angle_beta   90.00
_cell.angle_gamma   90.00
#
_symmetry.space_group_name_H-M   'P 1'
#
loop_
_entity.id
_entity.type
_entity.pdbx_description
1 polymer ?
#
loop_
_entity_poly.entity_id
_entity_poly.type
_entity_poly.pdbx_seq_one_letter_code
_entity_poly.pdbx_strand_id
1 'polypeptide(L)'
;MQHDQATARRWPASVRAVASLAIVIYLAAVIAPPLAGPPPASLLAERIMQPLRPLVGALYLGHGYRFFAPNPGPGHSIRWTATMPDGSTRSGSIP
;
A
#
# COMPACT_ATOMS: atom_id res chain seq x y z
N MET A 1 27.74 -43.92 4.59
CA MET A 1 26.87 -42.73 4.74
C MET A 1 27.16 -41.80 3.57
N GLN A 2 26.48 -42.02 2.44
CA GLN A 2 26.58 -41.19 1.25
C GLN A 2 25.75 -39.92 1.46
N HIS A 3 26.36 -38.75 1.34
CA HIS A 3 25.63 -37.49 1.25
C HIS A 3 25.04 -37.36 -0.15
N ASP A 4 23.73 -37.54 -0.27
CA ASP A 4 22.96 -37.12 -1.44
C ASP A 4 23.04 -35.60 -1.58
N GLN A 5 23.96 -35.12 -2.42
CA GLN A 5 24.02 -33.73 -2.83
C GLN A 5 22.92 -33.52 -3.86
N ALA A 6 21.70 -33.21 -3.38
CA ALA A 6 20.64 -32.70 -4.23
C ALA A 6 21.17 -31.45 -4.93
N THR A 7 21.41 -31.55 -6.24
CA THR A 7 21.85 -30.44 -7.07
C THR A 7 20.79 -29.36 -7.02
N ALA A 8 20.97 -28.37 -6.15
CA ALA A 8 20.07 -27.24 -6.02
C ALA A 8 20.02 -26.53 -7.37
N ARG A 9 18.92 -26.77 -8.10
CA ARG A 9 18.69 -26.23 -9.44
C ARG A 9 18.63 -24.71 -9.33
N ARG A 10 19.76 -24.04 -9.57
CA ARG A 10 19.86 -22.59 -9.51
C ARG A 10 19.04 -22.01 -10.64
N TRP A 11 18.05 -21.20 -10.29
CA TRP A 11 17.24 -20.50 -11.27
C TRP A 11 18.13 -19.57 -12.11
N PRO A 12 17.88 -19.44 -13.42
CA PRO A 12 18.53 -18.42 -14.22
C PRO A 12 18.17 -17.03 -13.68
N ALA A 13 19.10 -16.08 -13.82
CA ALA A 13 18.99 -14.75 -13.22
C ALA A 13 17.71 -14.00 -13.62
N SER A 14 17.25 -14.20 -14.86
CA SER A 14 16.00 -13.63 -15.39
C SER A 14 14.78 -14.15 -14.65
N VAL A 15 14.65 -15.47 -14.47
CA VAL A 15 13.52 -16.08 -13.77
C VAL A 15 13.52 -15.66 -12.29
N ARG A 16 14.71 -15.59 -11.68
CA ARG A 16 14.84 -15.04 -10.32
C ARG A 16 14.36 -13.58 -10.25
N ALA A 17 14.76 -12.72 -11.19
CA ALA A 17 14.35 -11.32 -11.22
C ALA A 17 12.84 -11.16 -11.41
N VAL A 18 12.24 -11.91 -12.35
CA VAL A 18 10.79 -11.91 -12.58
C VAL A 18 10.04 -12.36 -11.33
N ALA A 19 10.48 -13.43 -10.67
CA ALA A 19 9.84 -13.90 -9.45
C ALA A 19 10.00 -12.92 -8.29
N SER A 20 11.19 -12.31 -8.13
CA SER A 20 11.39 -11.25 -7.13
C SER A 20 10.46 -10.06 -7.38
N LEU A 21 10.32 -9.61 -8.63
CA LEU A 21 9.42 -8.53 -8.99
C LEU A 21 7.95 -8.90 -8.71
N ALA A 22 7.53 -10.11 -9.08
CA ALA A 22 6.19 -10.61 -8.81
C ALA A 22 5.89 -10.65 -7.31
N ILE A 23 6.85 -11.10 -6.49
CA ILE A 23 6.74 -11.11 -5.03
C ILE A 23 6.59 -9.69 -4.49
N VAL A 24 7.41 -8.73 -4.95
CA VAL A 24 7.33 -7.33 -4.52
C VAL A 24 5.97 -6.71 -4.88
N ILE A 25 5.47 -6.94 -6.10
CA ILE A 25 4.16 -6.46 -6.54
C ILE A 25 3.04 -7.07 -5.69
N TYR A 26 3.10 -8.38 -5.41
CA TYR A 26 2.12 -9.05 -4.57
C TYR A 26 2.12 -8.52 -3.14
N LEU A 27 3.30 -8.34 -2.54
CA LEU A 27 3.42 -7.74 -1.20
C LEU A 27 2.85 -6.32 -1.18
N ALA A 28 3.12 -5.51 -2.20
CA ALA A 28 2.52 -4.19 -2.33
C ALA A 28 0.99 -4.27 -2.41
N ALA A 29 0.44 -5.22 -3.18
CA ALA A 29 -1.00 -5.44 -3.30
C ALA A 29 -1.66 -5.92 -1.99
N VAL A 30 -0.92 -6.60 -1.10
CA VAL A 30 -1.40 -7.03 0.21
C VAL A 30 -1.34 -5.87 1.23
N ILE A 31 -0.29 -5.05 1.18
CA ILE A 31 -0.02 -3.99 2.18
C ILE A 31 -0.71 -2.67 1.86
N ALA A 32 -0.81 -2.29 0.58
CA ALA A 32 -1.39 -1.00 0.20
C ALA A 32 -2.87 -0.84 0.59
N PRO A 33 -3.76 -1.86 0.45
CA PRO A 33 -5.16 -1.73 0.83
C PRO A 33 -5.41 -1.33 2.30
N PRO A 34 -4.79 -1.97 3.32
CA PRO A 34 -4.99 -1.54 4.71
C PRO A 34 -4.36 -0.18 5.02
N LEU A 35 -3.28 0.23 4.33
CA LEU A 35 -2.71 1.58 4.47
C LEU A 35 -3.58 2.68 3.84
N ALA A 36 -4.34 2.33 2.80
CA ALA A 36 -5.37 3.16 2.18
C ALA A 36 -6.75 2.94 2.82
N GLY A 37 -6.82 2.28 3.98
CA GLY A 37 -8.04 2.07 4.78
C GLY A 37 -8.72 3.39 5.16
N PRO A 38 -9.97 3.33 5.67
CA PRO A 38 -10.97 4.37 5.61
C PRO A 38 -10.45 5.75 5.96
N PRO A 39 -10.99 6.78 5.29
CA PRO A 39 -10.49 8.13 5.40
C PRO A 39 -10.32 8.59 6.85
N PRO A 40 -9.26 9.36 7.15
CA PRO A 40 -8.28 9.91 6.20
C PRO A 40 -7.10 8.96 5.93
N ALA A 41 -6.88 8.60 4.66
CA ALA A 41 -5.70 7.88 4.20
C ALA A 41 -4.57 8.86 3.80
N SER A 42 -3.33 8.39 3.83
CA SER A 42 -2.20 9.18 3.30
C SER A 42 -2.32 9.36 1.78
N LEU A 43 -2.06 10.56 1.25
CA LEU A 43 -2.02 10.83 -0.19
C LEU A 43 -1.06 9.90 -0.93
N LEU A 44 0.03 9.49 -0.27
CA LEU A 44 0.98 8.53 -0.84
C LEU A 44 0.36 7.13 -0.96
N ALA A 45 -0.38 6.70 0.06
CA ALA A 45 -1.08 5.42 0.04
C ALA A 45 -2.13 5.39 -1.06
N GLU A 46 -2.89 6.48 -1.24
CA GLU A 46 -3.85 6.61 -2.35
C GLU A 46 -3.19 6.52 -3.72
N ARG A 47 -2.05 7.20 -3.92
CA ARG A 47 -1.32 7.17 -5.20
C ARG A 47 -0.75 5.79 -5.52
N ILE A 48 -0.17 5.11 -4.53
CA ILE A 48 0.34 3.74 -4.70
C ILE A 48 -0.81 2.76 -4.98
N MET A 49 -1.98 2.99 -4.38
CA MET A 49 -3.13 2.13 -4.53
C MET A 49 -3.73 2.18 -5.95
N GLN A 50 -3.73 3.33 -6.62
CA GLN A 50 -4.31 3.50 -7.96
C GLN A 50 -3.90 2.42 -8.98
N PRO A 51 -2.60 2.16 -9.23
CA PRO A 51 -2.18 1.11 -10.16
C PRO A 51 -2.42 -0.31 -9.63
N LEU A 52 -2.50 -0.50 -8.32
CA LEU A 52 -2.70 -1.82 -7.69
C LEU A 52 -4.18 -2.23 -7.61
N ARG A 53 -5.12 -1.29 -7.75
CA ARG A 53 -6.58 -1.53 -7.72
C ARG A 53 -7.05 -2.75 -8.53
N PRO A 54 -6.70 -2.91 -9.82
CA PRO A 54 -7.18 -4.06 -10.60
C PRO A 54 -6.68 -5.40 -10.03
N LEU A 55 -5.41 -5.46 -9.60
CA LEU A 55 -4.83 -6.65 -9.00
C LEU A 55 -5.46 -6.98 -7.65
N VAL A 56 -5.66 -5.96 -6.81
CA VAL A 56 -6.32 -6.10 -5.51
C VAL A 56 -7.76 -6.58 -5.66
N GLY A 57 -8.49 -6.07 -6.65
CA GLY A 57 -9.84 -6.51 -6.96
C GLY A 57 -9.87 -7.95 -7.47
N ALA A 58 -8.99 -8.30 -8.41
CA ALA A 58 -8.89 -9.64 -8.98
C ALA A 58 -8.56 -10.71 -7.92
N LEU A 59 -7.69 -10.36 -6.96
CA LEU A 59 -7.30 -11.25 -5.85
C LEU A 59 -8.18 -11.09 -4.61
N TYR A 60 -9.24 -10.26 -4.66
CA TYR A 60 -10.16 -9.99 -3.56
C TYR A 60 -9.50 -9.49 -2.27
N LEU A 61 -8.34 -8.83 -2.37
CA LEU A 61 -7.48 -8.39 -1.25
C LEU A 61 -7.99 -7.13 -0.52
N GLY A 62 -9.01 -6.44 -1.05
CA GLY A 62 -9.51 -5.16 -0.52
C GLY A 62 -10.25 -5.24 0.82
N HIS A 63 -10.46 -6.43 1.37
CA HIS A 63 -11.34 -6.67 2.52
C HIS A 63 -10.61 -6.84 3.85
N GLY A 64 -9.28 -6.61 3.88
CA GLY A 64 -8.46 -6.77 5.09
C GLY A 64 -8.77 -5.76 6.20
N TYR A 65 -9.33 -4.59 5.86
CA TYR A 65 -9.79 -3.61 6.82
C TYR A 65 -11.24 -3.93 7.24
N ARG A 66 -11.39 -4.92 8.12
CA ARG A 66 -12.61 -5.12 8.91
C ARG A 66 -12.22 -5.01 10.37
N PHE A 67 -12.46 -3.84 10.95
CA PHE A 67 -12.30 -3.66 12.38
C PHE A 67 -13.28 -4.61 13.08
N PHE A 68 -12.75 -5.42 14.01
CA PHE A 68 -13.55 -6.07 15.04
C PHE A 68 -14.03 -5.05 16.11
N ALA A 69 -13.83 -3.75 15.88
CA ALA A 69 -14.19 -2.64 16.75
C ALA A 69 -15.03 -1.60 15.98
N PRO A 70 -15.84 -0.78 16.68
CA PRO A 70 -16.61 0.30 16.05
C PRO A 70 -15.70 1.22 15.24
N ASN A 71 -16.25 1.79 14.15
CA ASN A 71 -15.55 2.76 13.31
C ASN A 71 -14.94 3.85 14.21
N PRO A 72 -13.61 4.05 14.22
CA PRO A 72 -13.02 5.11 15.05
C PRO A 72 -13.68 6.44 14.65
N GLY A 73 -14.03 7.25 15.65
CA GLY A 73 -14.60 8.57 15.41
C GLY A 73 -13.67 9.43 14.52
N PRO A 74 -14.16 10.56 14.00
CA PRO A 74 -13.38 11.44 13.15
C PRO A 74 -11.98 11.71 13.73
N GLY A 75 -10.95 11.53 12.90
CA GLY A 75 -9.58 11.91 13.28
C GLY A 75 -9.54 13.39 13.69
N HIS A 76 -8.77 13.71 14.73
CA HIS A 76 -8.67 15.07 15.26
C HIS A 76 -7.80 15.98 14.37
N SER A 77 -7.18 15.44 13.32
CA SER A 77 -6.30 16.19 12.45
C SER A 77 -7.06 17.07 11.46
N ILE A 78 -6.77 18.37 11.46
CA ILE A 78 -7.35 19.35 10.53
C ILE A 78 -6.28 19.78 9.52
N ARG A 79 -6.54 19.55 8.23
CA ARG A 79 -5.75 20.13 7.14
C ARG A 79 -6.51 21.32 6.57
N TRP A 80 -5.82 22.45 6.43
CA TRP A 80 -6.44 23.68 5.94
C TRP A 80 -5.62 24.32 4.82
N THR A 81 -6.31 25.05 3.95
CA THR A 81 -5.74 25.88 2.89
C THR A 81 -6.51 27.19 2.89
N ALA A 82 -5.78 28.30 3.01
CA ALA A 82 -6.34 29.65 3.04
C ALA A 82 -5.77 30.47 1.88
N THR A 83 -6.65 31.18 1.19
CA THR A 83 -6.29 32.20 0.19
C THR A 83 -6.18 33.53 0.91
N MET A 84 -5.01 34.15 0.85
CA MET A 84 -4.71 35.42 1.49
C MET A 84 -5.20 36.60 0.62
N PRO A 85 -5.40 37.80 1.20
CA PRO A 85 -5.83 38.98 0.44
C PRO A 85 -4.85 39.43 -0.65
N ASP A 86 -3.57 39.06 -0.53
CA ASP A 86 -2.52 39.30 -1.54
C ASP A 86 -2.52 38.26 -2.68
N GLY A 87 -3.50 37.34 -2.69
CA GLY A 87 -3.60 36.25 -3.65
C GLY A 87 -2.69 35.06 -3.35
N SER A 88 -1.83 35.14 -2.32
CA SER A 88 -1.00 34.01 -1.93
C SER A 88 -1.84 32.89 -1.28
N THR A 89 -1.34 31.65 -1.35
CA THR A 89 -2.00 30.51 -0.73
C THR A 89 -1.17 30.00 0.44
N ARG A 90 -1.80 29.79 1.60
CA ARG A 90 -1.16 29.23 2.79
C ARG A 90 -1.86 27.94 3.20
N SER A 91 -1.09 26.89 3.38
CA SER A 91 -1.59 25.57 3.78
C SER A 91 -0.93 25.09 5.07
N GLY A 92 -1.68 24.37 5.90
CA GLY A 92 -1.21 23.86 7.19
C GLY A 92 -1.93 22.62 7.69
N SER A 93 -1.45 22.07 8.80
CA SER A 93 -1.98 20.89 9.47
C SER A 93 -1.99 21.13 10.98
N ILE A 94 -3.10 20.80 11.65
CA ILE A 94 -3.23 20.77 13.11
C ILE A 94 -3.43 19.30 13.48
N PRO A 95 -2.60 18.71 14.36
CA PRO A 95 -2.73 17.32 14.78
C PRO A 95 -3.99 17.08 15.63
#